data_AF-A0A6A3ZBZ5-F1
#
_entry.id   AF-A0A6A3ZBZ5-F1
#
_cell.length_a   1.000
_cell.length_b   1.000
_cell.length_c   1.000
_cell.angle_alpha   90.00
_cell.angle_beta   90.00
_cell.angle_gamma   90.00
#
_symmetry.space_group_name_H-M   'P 1'
#
loop_
_entity.id
_entity.type
_entity.pdbx_description
1 polymer ?
#
loop_
_entity_poly.entity_id
_entity_poly.type
_entity_poly.pdbx_seq_one_letter_code
_entity_poly.pdbx_strand_id
1 'polypeptide(L)'
;MNSETKTEGLPYGWDGKDWRRYKWIMRTIFREHDLLEIAEGKLTRAELTSQESEAAFDKKQCKIMRMIGTTLPSNRLQQVDHHETGTEMWAALCELYEKRQNAAIRESTILRLSEELKGLKCSAGGDVQAHVNKMFSLKTELASYGYDVNNINMKSMLLESLPDQYEFEQLRGAVKYGGHGGTLTPEGLRVLIEEAADRQS
;
A
#
# COMPACT_ATOMS: atom_id res chain seq x y z
N MET A 1 -7.11 34.80 12.76
CA MET A 1 -6.47 33.49 12.51
C MET A 1 -7.52 32.58 11.91
N ASN A 2 -7.43 32.31 10.60
CA ASN A 2 -8.40 31.46 9.91
C ASN A 2 -8.23 30.02 10.39
N SER A 3 -9.28 29.46 10.98
CA SER A 3 -9.41 28.02 11.16
C SER A 3 -9.42 27.39 9.78
N GLU A 4 -8.34 26.71 9.39
CA GLU A 4 -8.43 25.70 8.34
C GLU A 4 -9.46 24.67 8.82
N THR A 5 -10.65 24.76 8.25
CA THR A 5 -11.76 23.84 8.49
C THR A 5 -11.25 22.42 8.27
N LYS A 6 -11.10 21.67 9.37
CA LYS A 6 -10.96 20.21 9.32
C LYS A 6 -12.18 19.72 8.54
N THR A 7 -11.99 19.20 7.34
CA THR A 7 -13.10 18.65 6.57
C THR A 7 -13.64 17.43 7.33
N GLU A 8 -14.82 17.56 7.91
CA GLU A 8 -15.46 16.50 8.67
C GLU A 8 -15.79 15.30 7.76
N GLY A 9 -15.78 14.09 8.32
CA GLY A 9 -16.17 12.87 7.59
C GLY A 9 -15.09 12.24 6.69
N LEU A 10 -13.88 12.81 6.60
CA LEU A 10 -12.80 12.19 5.85
C LEU A 10 -12.39 10.82 6.42
N PRO A 11 -12.26 9.77 5.58
CA PRO A 11 -11.83 8.44 6.01
C PRO A 11 -10.33 8.40 6.30
N TYR A 12 -9.91 8.98 7.42
CA TYR A 12 -8.51 9.07 7.83
C TYR A 12 -7.87 7.69 7.97
N GLY A 13 -6.67 7.53 7.40
CA GLY A 13 -5.89 6.30 7.51
C GLY A 13 -6.49 5.11 6.76
N TRP A 14 -7.15 5.34 5.62
CA TRP A 14 -7.74 4.26 4.84
C TRP A 14 -6.70 3.20 4.45
N ASP A 15 -6.99 1.95 4.83
CA ASP A 15 -6.09 0.81 4.71
C ASP A 15 -6.20 0.11 3.34
N GLY A 16 -6.81 0.75 2.34
CA GLY A 16 -6.98 0.17 1.00
C GLY A 16 -8.11 -0.81 0.82
N LYS A 17 -8.73 -1.28 1.92
CA LYS A 17 -9.81 -2.27 1.84
C LYS A 17 -11.12 -1.58 1.51
N ASP A 18 -12.04 -2.32 0.90
CA ASP A 18 -13.38 -1.81 0.56
C ASP A 18 -13.36 -0.53 -0.29
N TRP A 19 -12.59 -0.54 -1.39
CA TRP A 19 -12.50 0.58 -2.35
C TRP A 19 -13.87 1.17 -2.72
N ARG A 20 -14.91 0.34 -2.88
CA ARG A 20 -16.28 0.82 -3.16
C ARG A 20 -16.78 1.81 -2.11
N ARG A 21 -16.57 1.50 -0.81
CA ARG A 21 -17.00 2.34 0.31
C ARG A 21 -16.16 3.62 0.35
N TYR A 22 -14.83 3.50 0.26
CA TYR A 22 -13.94 4.67 0.24
C TYR A 22 -14.28 5.62 -0.91
N LYS A 23 -14.41 5.09 -2.13
CA LYS A 23 -14.77 5.85 -3.32
C LYS A 23 -16.11 6.56 -3.14
N TRP A 24 -17.10 5.88 -2.57
CA TRP A 24 -18.42 6.49 -2.29
C TRP A 24 -18.33 7.65 -1.28
N ILE A 25 -17.60 7.48 -0.18
CA ILE A 25 -17.38 8.54 0.83
C ILE A 25 -16.71 9.76 0.18
N MET A 26 -15.58 9.55 -0.50
CA MET A 26 -14.82 10.65 -1.12
C MET A 26 -15.65 11.40 -2.17
N ARG A 27 -16.42 10.69 -3.01
CA ARG A 27 -17.33 11.32 -3.98
C ARG A 27 -18.43 12.15 -3.32
N THR A 28 -18.93 11.70 -2.18
CA THR A 28 -19.95 12.42 -1.41
C THR A 28 -19.36 13.72 -0.87
N ILE A 29 -18.18 13.65 -0.26
CA ILE A 29 -17.48 14.83 0.25
C ILE A 29 -17.09 15.80 -0.88
N PHE A 30 -16.64 15.28 -2.04
CA PHE A 30 -16.37 16.14 -3.20
C PHE A 30 -17.62 16.83 -3.71
N ARG A 31 -18.79 16.20 -3.62
CA ARG A 31 -20.07 16.82 -3.98
C ARG A 31 -20.45 17.93 -3.00
N GLU A 32 -20.28 17.70 -1.69
CA GLU A 32 -20.54 18.71 -0.64
C GLU A 32 -19.67 19.96 -0.76
N HIS A 33 -18.56 19.89 -1.49
CA HIS A 33 -17.63 20.99 -1.69
C HIS A 33 -17.55 21.52 -3.12
N ASP A 34 -18.46 21.13 -4.01
CA ASP A 34 -18.46 21.52 -5.43
C ASP A 34 -17.13 21.22 -6.15
N LEU A 35 -16.55 20.05 -5.81
CA LEU A 35 -15.29 19.53 -6.35
C LEU A 35 -15.49 18.32 -7.28
N LEU A 36 -16.65 17.65 -7.22
CA LEU A 36 -16.85 16.35 -7.87
C LEU A 36 -16.62 16.41 -9.38
N GLU A 37 -17.17 17.42 -10.06
CA GLU A 37 -17.02 17.55 -11.52
C GLU A 37 -15.56 17.79 -11.94
N ILE A 38 -14.81 18.54 -11.14
CA ILE A 38 -13.38 18.78 -11.36
C ILE A 38 -12.60 17.48 -11.09
N ALA A 39 -12.86 16.81 -9.96
CA ALA A 39 -12.20 15.56 -9.61
C ALA A 39 -12.42 14.46 -10.66
N GLU A 40 -13.62 14.40 -11.25
CA GLU A 40 -13.96 13.48 -12.35
C GLU A 40 -13.46 13.94 -13.73
N GLY A 41 -12.84 15.12 -13.83
CA GLY A 41 -12.35 15.70 -15.09
C GLY A 41 -13.46 16.14 -16.04
N LYS A 42 -14.70 16.30 -15.55
CA LYS A 42 -15.85 16.77 -16.34
C LYS A 42 -15.83 18.28 -16.55
N LEU A 43 -15.27 19.02 -15.59
CA LEU A 43 -14.99 20.43 -15.73
C LEU A 43 -13.48 20.60 -15.90
N THR A 44 -13.07 21.21 -17.00
CA THR A 44 -11.67 21.42 -17.35
C THR A 44 -11.31 22.89 -17.28
N ARG A 45 -10.03 23.19 -17.07
CA ARG A 45 -9.53 24.56 -17.05
C ARG A 45 -9.80 25.31 -18.36
N ALA A 46 -9.80 24.61 -19.51
CA ALA A 46 -10.00 25.19 -20.83
C ALA A 46 -11.43 25.70 -21.09
N GLU A 47 -12.42 25.24 -20.32
CA GLU A 47 -13.81 25.68 -20.43
C GLU A 47 -14.09 26.99 -19.65
N LEU A 48 -13.08 27.50 -18.94
CA LEU A 48 -13.16 28.71 -18.13
C LEU A 48 -12.80 29.93 -18.97
N THR A 49 -13.57 31.00 -18.83
CA THR A 49 -13.48 32.20 -19.68
C THR A 49 -12.84 33.40 -19.00
N SER A 50 -12.48 33.30 -17.72
CA SER A 50 -11.89 34.39 -16.93
C SER A 50 -10.75 33.93 -16.04
N GLN A 51 -9.75 34.80 -15.84
CA GLN A 51 -8.60 34.54 -14.96
C GLN A 51 -9.01 34.28 -13.49
N GLU A 52 -10.06 34.95 -13.01
CA GLU A 52 -10.61 34.70 -11.67
C GLU A 52 -11.19 33.27 -11.55
N SER A 53 -11.82 32.77 -12.62
CA SER A 53 -12.34 31.39 -12.64
C SER A 53 -11.23 30.34 -12.74
N GLU A 54 -10.13 30.64 -13.44
CA GLU A 54 -8.93 29.78 -13.45
C GLU A 54 -8.26 29.68 -12.08
N ALA A 55 -8.04 30.80 -11.38
CA ALA A 55 -7.43 30.77 -10.05
C ALA A 55 -8.31 30.03 -9.03
N ALA A 56 -9.63 30.16 -9.14
CA ALA A 56 -10.57 29.40 -8.33
C ALA A 56 -10.52 27.89 -8.64
N PHE A 57 -10.36 27.53 -9.90
CA PHE A 57 -10.19 26.14 -10.34
C PHE A 57 -8.90 25.53 -9.79
N ASP A 58 -7.77 26.21 -9.91
CA ASP A 58 -6.48 25.74 -9.38
C ASP A 58 -6.55 25.54 -7.85
N LYS A 59 -7.22 26.45 -7.13
CA LYS A 59 -7.47 26.29 -5.70
C LYS A 59 -8.32 25.04 -5.38
N LYS A 60 -9.31 24.72 -6.22
CA LYS A 60 -10.12 23.50 -6.09
C LYS A 60 -9.29 22.24 -6.38
N GLN A 61 -8.38 22.28 -7.34
CA GLN A 61 -7.41 21.20 -7.60
C GLN A 61 -6.55 20.92 -6.35
N CYS A 62 -5.95 21.95 -5.76
CA CYS A 62 -5.18 21.81 -4.52
C CYS A 62 -6.03 21.26 -3.36
N LYS A 63 -7.30 21.67 -3.26
CA LYS A 63 -8.22 21.17 -2.24
C LYS A 63 -8.48 19.67 -2.40
N ILE A 64 -8.69 19.19 -3.64
CA ILE A 64 -8.85 17.76 -3.93
C ILE A 64 -7.60 16.98 -3.51
N MET A 65 -6.41 17.44 -3.94
CA MET A 65 -5.13 16.81 -3.57
C MET A 65 -4.95 16.72 -2.06
N ARG A 66 -5.21 17.83 -1.34
CA ARG A 66 -5.12 17.86 0.13
C ARG A 66 -6.06 16.84 0.77
N MET A 67 -7.29 16.74 0.30
CA MET A 67 -8.28 15.82 0.87
C MET A 67 -7.87 14.36 0.65
N ILE A 68 -7.40 13.99 -0.55
CA ILE A 68 -6.86 12.66 -0.82
C ILE A 68 -5.60 12.40 0.02
N GLY A 69 -4.68 13.35 0.07
CA GLY A 69 -3.44 13.23 0.83
C GLY A 69 -3.67 13.00 2.32
N THR A 70 -4.73 13.57 2.89
CA THR A 70 -5.06 13.40 4.31
C THR A 70 -5.77 12.08 4.65
N THR A 71 -6.35 11.39 3.67
CA THR A 71 -7.05 10.11 3.91
C THR A 71 -6.16 8.90 3.72
N LEU A 72 -5.05 9.05 3.00
CA LEU A 72 -4.13 7.96 2.69
C LEU A 72 -2.96 7.88 3.70
N PRO A 73 -2.58 6.68 4.17
CA PRO A 73 -1.29 6.47 4.82
C PRO A 73 -0.14 6.69 3.83
N SER A 74 1.06 7.03 4.34
CA SER A 74 2.21 7.47 3.54
C SER A 74 2.58 6.52 2.39
N ASN A 75 2.60 5.22 2.63
CA ASN A 75 2.92 4.20 1.62
C ASN A 75 1.91 4.11 0.46
N ARG A 76 0.67 4.54 0.69
CA ARG A 76 -0.37 4.62 -0.35
C ARG A 76 -0.34 5.96 -1.05
N LEU A 77 -0.09 7.03 -0.30
CA LEU A 77 0.05 8.37 -0.85
C LEU A 77 1.19 8.42 -1.89
N GLN A 78 2.33 7.79 -1.60
CA GLN A 78 3.47 7.66 -2.53
C GLN A 78 3.13 7.02 -3.88
N GLN A 79 2.00 6.32 -4.02
CA GLN A 79 1.59 5.73 -5.30
C GLN A 79 0.91 6.76 -6.22
N VAL A 80 0.51 7.93 -5.71
CA VAL A 80 -0.30 8.91 -6.44
C VAL A 80 0.12 10.37 -6.19
N ASP A 81 1.11 10.65 -5.34
CA ASP A 81 1.52 12.00 -4.95
C ASP A 81 2.37 12.75 -5.98
N HIS A 82 2.83 12.05 -7.02
CA HIS A 82 3.59 12.61 -8.14
C HIS A 82 2.71 13.30 -9.21
N HIS A 83 1.38 13.29 -9.05
CA HIS A 83 0.46 13.97 -9.96
C HIS A 83 0.34 15.46 -9.65
N GLU A 84 0.29 16.30 -10.70
CA GLU A 84 0.30 17.76 -10.57
C GLU A 84 -1.07 18.33 -10.18
N THR A 85 -2.15 17.60 -10.49
CA THR A 85 -3.53 18.03 -10.22
C THR A 85 -4.30 17.03 -9.38
N GLY A 86 -5.33 17.54 -8.67
CA GLY A 86 -6.25 16.71 -7.91
C GLY A 86 -7.08 15.77 -8.78
N THR A 87 -7.41 16.19 -10.01
CA THR A 87 -8.07 15.35 -11.02
C THR A 87 -7.21 14.15 -11.40
N GLU A 88 -5.94 14.36 -11.76
CA GLU A 88 -5.02 13.27 -12.11
C GLU A 88 -4.79 12.34 -10.92
N MET A 89 -4.55 12.90 -9.73
CA MET A 89 -4.39 12.13 -8.50
C MET A 89 -5.62 11.26 -8.20
N TRP A 90 -6.83 11.80 -8.35
CA TRP A 90 -8.08 11.07 -8.16
C TRP A 90 -8.30 9.99 -9.23
N ALA A 91 -8.00 10.30 -10.50
CA ALA A 91 -8.11 9.37 -11.61
C ALA A 91 -7.16 8.18 -11.45
N ALA A 92 -5.90 8.43 -11.11
CA ALA A 92 -4.90 7.39 -10.85
C ALA A 92 -5.30 6.50 -9.66
N LEU A 93 -5.84 7.11 -8.58
CA LEU A 93 -6.37 6.35 -7.46
C LEU A 93 -7.55 5.47 -7.88
N CYS A 94 -8.47 5.99 -8.71
CA CYS A 94 -9.57 5.21 -9.24
C CYS A 94 -9.09 4.04 -10.10
N GLU A 95 -8.21 4.30 -11.05
CA GLU A 95 -7.66 3.29 -11.95
C GLU A 95 -6.95 2.18 -11.16
N LEU A 96 -6.08 2.55 -10.21
CA LEU A 96 -5.33 1.62 -9.39
C LEU A 96 -6.24 0.64 -8.64
N TYR A 97 -7.25 1.16 -7.93
CA TYR A 97 -8.10 0.32 -7.10
C TYR A 97 -9.26 -0.32 -7.87
N GLU A 98 -9.67 0.22 -9.02
CA GLU A 98 -10.61 -0.46 -9.92
C GLU A 98 -9.95 -1.63 -10.65
N LYS A 99 -8.71 -1.49 -11.10
CA LYS A 99 -7.92 -2.64 -11.60
C LYS A 99 -7.81 -3.74 -10.54
N ARG A 100 -7.61 -3.35 -9.27
CA ARG A 100 -7.64 -4.29 -8.12
C ARG A 100 -9.02 -4.92 -7.88
N GLN A 101 -10.12 -4.32 -8.36
CA GLN A 101 -11.46 -4.92 -8.30
C GLN A 101 -11.82 -5.80 -9.50
N ASN A 102 -11.17 -5.62 -10.65
CA ASN A 102 -11.37 -6.48 -11.82
C ASN A 102 -10.97 -7.92 -11.46
N ALA A 103 -11.93 -8.84 -11.50
CA ALA A 103 -11.71 -10.20 -11.01
C ALA A 103 -10.56 -10.93 -11.71
N ALA A 104 -10.46 -10.81 -13.03
CA ALA A 104 -9.43 -11.48 -13.83
C ALA A 104 -8.03 -10.88 -13.61
N ILE A 105 -7.91 -9.54 -13.58
CA ILE A 105 -6.64 -8.86 -13.30
C ILE A 105 -6.21 -9.09 -11.85
N ARG A 106 -7.16 -9.08 -10.92
CA ARG A 106 -6.92 -9.36 -9.51
C ARG A 106 -6.40 -10.77 -9.32
N GLU A 107 -7.07 -11.77 -9.89
CA GLU A 107 -6.68 -13.17 -9.76
C GLU A 107 -5.30 -13.44 -10.39
N SER A 108 -5.04 -12.93 -11.60
CA SER A 108 -3.72 -13.10 -12.24
C SER A 108 -2.60 -12.38 -11.47
N THR A 109 -2.88 -11.19 -10.91
CA THR A 109 -1.89 -10.46 -10.11
C THR A 109 -1.63 -11.14 -8.76
N ILE A 110 -2.68 -11.63 -8.08
CA ILE A 110 -2.55 -12.42 -6.85
C ILE A 110 -1.71 -13.66 -7.11
N LEU A 111 -1.98 -14.39 -8.20
CA LEU A 111 -1.22 -15.59 -8.57
C LEU A 111 0.26 -15.25 -8.75
N ARG A 112 0.57 -14.26 -9.61
CA ARG A 112 1.94 -13.82 -9.89
C ARG A 112 2.69 -13.40 -8.63
N LEU A 113 2.09 -12.54 -7.79
CA LEU A 113 2.71 -12.07 -6.55
C LEU A 113 2.88 -13.20 -5.52
N SER A 114 1.93 -14.13 -5.47
CA SER A 114 2.02 -15.29 -4.57
C SER A 114 3.13 -16.25 -5.01
N GLU A 115 3.30 -16.45 -6.32
CA GLU A 115 4.40 -17.24 -6.88
C GLU A 115 5.75 -16.56 -6.66
N GLU A 116 5.83 -15.23 -6.86
CA GLU A 116 7.04 -14.46 -6.57
C GLU A 116 7.43 -14.55 -5.09
N LEU A 117 6.48 -14.37 -4.18
CA LEU A 117 6.72 -14.47 -2.73
C LEU A 117 7.20 -15.89 -2.34
N LYS A 118 6.58 -16.94 -2.88
CA LYS A 118 6.97 -18.33 -2.61
C LYS A 118 8.34 -18.69 -3.21
N GLY A 119 8.64 -18.14 -4.37
CA GLY A 119 9.88 -18.43 -5.12
C GLY A 119 11.08 -17.61 -4.67
N LEU A 120 10.88 -16.56 -3.86
CA LEU A 120 11.95 -15.68 -3.43
C LEU A 120 12.97 -16.43 -2.56
N LYS A 121 14.26 -16.32 -2.91
CA LYS A 121 15.39 -16.89 -2.18
C LYS A 121 16.46 -15.82 -1.95
N CYS A 122 17.06 -15.82 -0.77
CA CYS A 122 18.23 -15.04 -0.46
C CYS A 122 19.47 -15.84 -0.85
N SER A 123 20.39 -15.23 -1.59
CA SER A 123 21.68 -15.85 -1.91
C SER A 123 22.60 -15.88 -0.69
N ALA A 124 23.55 -16.82 -0.67
CA ALA A 124 24.65 -16.79 0.30
C ALA A 124 25.44 -15.49 0.17
N GLY A 125 25.66 -14.80 1.30
CA GLY A 125 26.30 -13.47 1.33
C GLY A 125 25.44 -12.33 0.77
N GLY A 126 24.16 -12.56 0.49
CA GLY A 126 23.22 -11.52 0.08
C GLY A 126 22.76 -10.65 1.26
N ASP A 127 22.19 -9.49 0.96
CA ASP A 127 21.57 -8.61 1.95
C ASP A 127 20.24 -9.21 2.45
N VAL A 128 20.32 -9.89 3.60
CA VAL A 128 19.17 -10.54 4.24
C VAL A 128 18.11 -9.53 4.66
N GLN A 129 18.51 -8.32 5.08
CA GLN A 129 17.57 -7.29 5.51
C GLN A 129 16.75 -6.77 4.31
N ALA A 130 17.42 -6.45 3.20
CA ALA A 130 16.76 -6.07 1.95
C ALA A 130 15.84 -7.19 1.44
N HIS A 131 16.28 -8.45 1.53
CA HIS A 131 15.48 -9.61 1.14
C HIS A 131 14.19 -9.75 1.97
N VAL A 132 14.29 -9.71 3.30
CA VAL A 132 13.11 -9.81 4.19
C VAL A 132 12.18 -8.62 3.97
N ASN A 133 12.70 -7.40 3.81
CA ASN A 133 11.90 -6.23 3.47
C ASN A 133 11.08 -6.44 2.18
N LYS A 134 11.69 -7.03 1.13
CA LYS A 134 10.98 -7.36 -0.11
C LYS A 134 9.87 -8.39 0.10
N MET A 135 10.06 -9.39 0.94
CA MET A 135 8.99 -10.35 1.25
C MET A 135 7.80 -9.68 1.95
N PHE A 136 8.05 -8.76 2.90
CA PHE A 136 6.98 -8.01 3.57
C PHE A 136 6.28 -7.01 2.65
N SER A 137 6.99 -6.42 1.68
CA SER A 137 6.35 -5.56 0.68
C SER A 137 5.41 -6.38 -0.21
N LEU A 138 5.82 -7.56 -0.66
CA LEU A 138 4.96 -8.48 -1.43
C LEU A 138 3.73 -8.92 -0.63
N LYS A 139 3.87 -9.25 0.66
CA LYS A 139 2.73 -9.55 1.55
C LYS A 139 1.76 -8.36 1.64
N THR A 140 2.29 -7.15 1.77
CA THR A 140 1.48 -5.91 1.84
C THR A 140 0.76 -5.65 0.52
N GLU A 141 1.42 -5.91 -0.60
CA GLU A 141 0.83 -5.77 -1.93
C GLU A 141 -0.30 -6.78 -2.13
N LEU A 142 -0.09 -8.06 -1.82
CA LEU A 142 -1.13 -9.10 -1.85
C LEU A 142 -2.37 -8.71 -1.02
N ALA A 143 -2.16 -8.19 0.19
CA ALA A 143 -3.24 -7.71 1.04
C ALA A 143 -4.04 -6.55 0.39
N SER A 144 -3.39 -5.72 -0.43
CA SER A 144 -4.07 -4.65 -1.18
C SER A 144 -4.99 -5.17 -2.30
N TYR A 145 -4.77 -6.39 -2.77
CA TYR A 145 -5.67 -7.12 -3.68
C TYR A 145 -6.70 -7.98 -2.93
N GLY A 146 -6.75 -7.91 -1.60
CA GLY A 146 -7.66 -8.70 -0.77
C GLY A 146 -7.21 -10.14 -0.53
N TYR A 147 -5.93 -10.46 -0.82
CA TYR A 147 -5.35 -11.77 -0.53
C TYR A 147 -4.52 -11.72 0.75
N ASP A 148 -4.99 -12.39 1.80
CA ASP A 148 -4.28 -12.46 3.07
C ASP A 148 -3.29 -13.64 3.09
N VAL A 149 -2.00 -13.32 3.21
CA VAL A 149 -0.97 -14.33 3.49
C VAL A 149 -0.95 -14.58 4.98
N ASN A 150 -1.58 -15.68 5.40
CA ASN A 150 -1.65 -16.02 6.82
C ASN A 150 -0.25 -16.18 7.44
N ASN A 151 -0.18 -15.98 8.76
CA ASN A 151 1.08 -15.99 9.50
C ASN A 151 1.86 -17.31 9.40
N ILE A 152 1.17 -18.45 9.27
CA ILE A 152 1.82 -19.76 9.16
C ILE A 152 2.57 -19.85 7.84
N ASN A 153 1.90 -19.51 6.74
CA ASN A 153 2.45 -19.51 5.40
C ASN A 153 3.60 -18.51 5.27
N MET A 154 3.42 -17.29 5.81
CA MET A 154 4.49 -16.27 5.78
C MET A 154 5.73 -16.73 6.52
N LYS A 155 5.59 -17.35 7.70
CA LYS A 155 6.73 -17.91 8.45
C LYS A 155 7.45 -19.02 7.70
N SER A 156 6.69 -19.95 7.08
CA SER A 156 7.26 -21.02 6.28
C SER A 156 8.09 -20.45 5.13
N MET A 157 7.50 -19.53 4.36
CA MET A 157 8.18 -18.89 3.23
C MET A 157 9.42 -18.12 3.66
N LEU A 158 9.35 -17.36 4.77
CA LEU A 158 10.52 -16.67 5.33
C LEU A 158 11.66 -17.65 5.61
N LEU A 159 11.41 -18.72 6.38
CA LEU A 159 12.43 -19.72 6.73
C LEU A 159 13.00 -20.45 5.51
N GLU A 160 12.13 -20.83 4.58
CA GLU A 160 12.50 -21.52 3.33
C GLU A 160 13.28 -20.60 2.37
N SER A 161 13.15 -19.28 2.52
CA SER A 161 13.83 -18.31 1.65
C SER A 161 15.27 -18.02 2.05
N LEU A 162 15.67 -18.36 3.27
CA LEU A 162 17.01 -18.05 3.80
C LEU A 162 18.11 -18.87 3.13
N PRO A 163 19.38 -18.42 3.17
CA PRO A 163 20.52 -19.22 2.73
C PRO A 163 20.78 -20.41 3.66
N ASP A 164 21.42 -21.45 3.13
CA ASP A 164 21.80 -22.67 3.89
C ASP A 164 23.11 -22.48 4.67
N GLN A 165 23.17 -21.42 5.46
CA GLN A 165 24.28 -21.12 6.36
C GLN A 165 23.93 -21.54 7.80
N TYR A 166 24.97 -21.80 8.61
CA TYR A 166 24.83 -22.41 9.92
C TYR A 166 23.84 -21.69 10.85
N GLU A 167 23.92 -20.36 10.91
CA GLU A 167 23.10 -19.51 11.78
C GLU A 167 21.62 -19.56 11.39
N PHE A 168 21.33 -19.63 10.08
CA PHE A 168 19.97 -19.74 9.56
C PHE A 168 19.42 -21.16 9.73
N GLU A 169 20.24 -22.20 9.61
CA GLU A 169 19.85 -23.58 9.92
C GLU A 169 19.51 -23.75 11.41
N GLN A 170 20.31 -23.15 12.28
CA GLN A 170 20.02 -23.12 13.72
C GLN A 170 18.70 -22.39 14.01
N LEU A 171 18.45 -21.26 13.34
CA LEU A 171 17.19 -20.55 13.46
C LEU A 171 16.00 -21.41 12.98
N ARG A 172 16.12 -22.09 11.84
CA ARG A 172 15.10 -23.04 11.34
C ARG A 172 14.81 -24.12 12.37
N GLY A 173 15.84 -24.72 12.96
CA GLY A 173 15.72 -25.71 14.02
C GLY A 173 15.02 -25.16 15.26
N ALA A 174 15.43 -23.99 15.74
CA ALA A 174 14.86 -23.34 16.92
C ALA A 174 13.37 -23.00 16.72
N VAL A 175 12.98 -22.50 15.55
CA VAL A 175 11.57 -22.18 15.28
C VAL A 175 10.72 -23.46 15.13
N LYS A 176 11.28 -24.51 14.51
CA LYS A 176 10.56 -25.77 14.25
C LYS A 176 10.39 -26.63 15.51
N TYR A 177 11.39 -26.65 16.39
CA TYR A 177 11.44 -27.59 17.53
C TYR A 177 11.45 -26.90 18.90
N GLY A 178 11.73 -25.60 18.98
CA GLY A 178 11.97 -24.87 20.24
C GLY A 178 10.73 -24.44 21.03
N GLY A 179 9.56 -25.05 20.82
CA GLY A 179 8.35 -24.79 21.63
C GLY A 179 7.70 -23.40 21.48
N HIS A 180 8.35 -22.43 20.83
CA HIS A 180 7.86 -21.07 20.59
C HIS A 180 7.31 -20.84 19.16
N GLY A 181 7.37 -21.85 18.28
CA GLY A 181 6.92 -21.73 16.89
C GLY A 181 5.44 -21.35 16.72
N GLY A 182 4.60 -21.66 17.72
CA GLY A 182 3.16 -21.36 17.72
C GLY A 182 2.81 -19.89 17.96
N THR A 183 3.59 -19.17 18.78
CA THR A 183 3.32 -17.76 19.16
C THR A 183 4.16 -16.74 18.38
N LEU A 184 5.24 -17.18 17.73
CA LEU A 184 6.09 -16.32 16.93
C LEU A 184 5.28 -15.73 15.75
N THR A 185 5.24 -14.40 15.64
CA THR A 185 4.66 -13.69 14.49
C THR A 185 5.68 -13.59 13.36
N PRO A 186 5.26 -13.32 12.10
CA PRO A 186 6.19 -13.02 11.03
C PRO A 186 7.13 -11.87 11.37
N GLU A 187 6.64 -10.82 12.05
CA GLU A 187 7.41 -9.66 12.46
C GLU A 187 8.46 -10.03 13.52
N GLY A 188 8.10 -10.89 14.49
CA GLY A 188 9.07 -11.41 15.46
C GLY A 188 10.12 -12.30 14.79
N LEU A 189 9.71 -13.11 13.80
CA LEU A 189 10.65 -13.93 13.03
C LEU A 189 11.63 -13.08 12.22
N ARG A 190 11.17 -11.96 11.64
CA ARG A 190 12.04 -11.00 10.96
C ARG A 190 13.19 -10.53 11.85
N VAL A 191 12.89 -10.15 13.10
CA VAL A 191 13.93 -9.69 14.05
C VAL A 191 14.96 -10.79 14.29
N LEU A 192 14.51 -12.03 14.51
CA LEU A 192 15.42 -13.18 14.70
C LEU A 192 16.28 -13.49 13.46
N ILE A 193 15.75 -13.25 12.26
CA ILE A 193 16.50 -13.39 11.01
C ILE A 193 17.59 -12.31 10.91
N GLU A 194 17.25 -11.06 11.23
CA GLU A 194 18.19 -9.95 11.23
C GLU A 194 19.32 -10.20 12.27
N GLU A 195 18.97 -10.64 13.48
CA GLU A 195 19.96 -11.04 14.52
C GLU A 195 20.82 -12.25 14.12
N ALA A 196 20.32 -13.16 13.29
CA ALA A 196 21.11 -14.27 12.75
C ALA A 196 22.08 -13.79 11.66
N ALA A 197 21.68 -12.82 10.84
CA ALA A 197 22.54 -12.22 9.82
C ALA A 197 23.71 -11.44 10.45
N ASP A 198 23.46 -10.67 11.51
CA ASP A 198 24.50 -9.91 12.23
C ASP A 198 25.55 -10.81 12.90
N ARG A 199 25.22 -12.08 13.19
CA ARG A 199 26.17 -13.06 13.73
C ARG A 199 27.08 -13.67 12.66
N GLN A 200 26.77 -13.48 11.38
CA GLN A 200 27.58 -13.96 10.25
C GLN A 200 28.61 -12.95 9.75
N SER A 201 28.46 -11.67 10.08
CA SER A 201 29.35 -10.57 9.70
C SER A 201 30.60 -10.51 10.57
#